data_AF-A0A2M6NZM5-F1
#
_entry.id   AF-A0A2M6NZM5-F1
#
_cell.length_a   1.000
_cell.length_b   1.000
_cell.length_c   1.000
_cell.angle_alpha   90.00
_cell.angle_beta   90.00
_cell.angle_gamma   90.00
#
_symmetry.space_group_name_H-M   'P 1'
#
loop_
_entity.id
_entity.type
_entity.pdbx_description
1 polymer ?
#
loop_
_entity_poly.entity_id
_entity_poly.type
_entity_poly.pdbx_seq_one_letter_code
_entity_poly.pdbx_strand_id
1 'polypeptide(L)' 'MLKKQEIDYLAGKSQVEGLTLIPLRIYTSHSFLKLEFALAKGKKKYDKRESIKKKDIERDLRTLTKRSFKRVD' A
#
# COMPACT_ATOMS: atom_id res chain seq x y z
N MET A 1 -15.41 -10.21 14.62
CA MET A 1 -14.34 -10.03 15.63
C MET A 1 -13.24 -11.04 15.35
N LEU A 2 -11.99 -10.72 15.68
CA LEU A 2 -10.86 -11.62 15.50
C LEU A 2 -10.88 -12.70 16.58
N LYS A 3 -10.45 -13.91 16.22
CA LYS A 3 -10.27 -15.01 17.17
C LYS A 3 -8.94 -14.83 17.92
N LYS A 4 -8.83 -15.38 19.13
CA LYS A 4 -7.61 -15.30 19.95
C LYS A 4 -6.35 -15.77 19.19
N GLN A 5 -6.46 -16.86 18.43
CA GLN A 5 -5.38 -17.38 17.59
C GLN A 5 -4.92 -16.39 16.51
N GLU A 6 -5.83 -15.61 15.94
CA GLU A 6 -5.50 -14.59 14.93
C GLU A 6 -4.77 -13.41 15.59
N ILE A 7 -5.17 -13.03 16.81
CA ILE A 7 -4.51 -11.98 17.58
C ILE A 7 -3.08 -12.41 17.93
N ASP A 8 -2.89 -13.63 18.42
CA ASP A 8 -1.56 -14.16 18.78
C ASP A 8 -0.66 -14.27 17.55
N TYR A 9 -1.21 -14.70 16.41
CA TYR A 9 -0.49 -14.74 15.13
C TYR A 9 -0.06 -13.35 14.65
N LEU A 10 -0.97 -12.37 14.68
CA LEU A 10 -0.69 -11.00 14.26
C LEU A 10 0.28 -10.30 15.22
N ALA A 11 0.16 -10.55 16.53
CA ALA A 11 1.07 -10.03 17.55
C ALA A 11 2.49 -10.58 17.34
N GLY A 12 2.62 -11.90 17.13
CA GLY A 12 3.91 -12.53 16.82
C GLY A 12 4.52 -11.98 15.53
N LYS A 13 3.72 -11.80 14.47
CA LYS A 13 4.20 -11.23 13.20
C LYS A 13 4.56 -9.75 13.28
N SER A 14 3.88 -8.97 14.11
CA SER A 14 4.20 -7.55 14.33
C SER A 14 5.47 -7.36 15.15
N GLN A 15 5.88 -8.35 15.95
CA GLN A 15 7.15 -8.34 16.69
C GLN A 15 8.35 -8.71 15.81
N VAL A 16 8.12 -9.35 14.66
CA VAL A 16 9.18 -9.64 13.69
C VAL A 16 9.67 -8.31 13.08
N GLU A 17 10.96 -8.03 13.27
CA GLU A 17 11.57 -6.77 12.87
C GLU A 17 11.33 -6.45 11.38
N GLY A 18 10.68 -5.30 11.14
CA GLY A 18 10.41 -4.77 9.82
C GLY A 18 9.07 -5.16 9.19
N LEU A 19 8.23 -5.96 9.85
CA LEU A 19 6.82 -6.14 9.47
C LEU A 19 5.93 -5.15 10.23
N THR A 20 4.92 -4.63 9.55
CA THR A 20 3.96 -3.64 10.10
C THR A 20 2.56 -4.03 9.70
N LEU A 21 1.63 -4.00 10.66
CA LEU A 21 0.22 -4.22 10.42
C LEU A 21 -0.40 -2.93 9.85
N ILE A 22 -1.03 -3.02 8.68
CA ILE A 22 -1.62 -1.88 7.97
C ILE A 22 -3.08 -2.20 7.65
N PRO A 23 -4.04 -1.31 7.96
CA PRO A 23 -5.41 -1.46 7.52
C PRO A 23 -5.50 -1.22 6.00
N LEU A 24 -6.14 -2.15 5.28
CA LEU A 24 -6.40 -2.03 3.85
C LEU A 24 -7.74 -1.35 3.59
N ARG A 25 -8.80 -1.82 4.26
CA ARG A 25 -10.18 -1.43 3.96
C ARG A 25 -11.04 -1.48 5.20
N ILE A 26 -12.06 -0.63 5.19
CA ILE A 26 -13.14 -0.64 6.16
C ILE A 26 -14.38 -1.11 5.40
N TYR A 27 -15.08 -2.10 5.93
CA TYR A 27 -16.31 -2.63 5.32
C TYR A 27 -17.36 -2.89 6.37
N THR A 28 -18.61 -2.60 6.03
CA THR A 28 -19.74 -2.88 6.92
C THR A 28 -20.22 -4.30 6.69
N SER A 29 -20.48 -5.04 7.77
CA SER A 29 -21.05 -6.37 7.71
C SER A 29 -22.11 -6.47 8.79
N HIS A 30 -23.37 -6.57 8.37
CA HIS A 30 -24.54 -6.43 9.26
C HIS A 30 -24.47 -5.09 10.01
N SER A 31 -24.61 -5.11 11.34
CA SER A 31 -24.56 -3.91 12.20
C SER A 31 -23.15 -3.54 12.67
N PHE A 32 -22.10 -4.14 12.10
CA PHE A 32 -20.71 -3.93 12.53
C PHE A 32 -19.83 -3.38 11.42
N LEU A 33 -18.97 -2.43 11.78
CA LEU A 33 -17.86 -1.98 10.95
C LEU A 33 -16.68 -2.93 11.15
N LYS A 34 -16.18 -3.51 10.06
CA LYS A 34 -15.03 -4.44 10.05
C LYS A 34 -13.85 -3.79 9.33
N LEU A 35 -12.66 -4.12 9.80
CA LEU A 35 -11.40 -3.72 9.21
C LEU A 35 -10.71 -4.93 8.59
N GLU A 36 -10.23 -4.77 7.38
CA GLU A 36 -9.32 -5.69 6.72
C GLU A 36 -7.88 -5.20 6.93
N PHE A 37 -6.99 -6.08 7.36
CA PHE A 37 -5.60 -5.76 7.65
C PHE A 37 -4.65 -6.59 6.79
N ALA A 38 -3.48 -6.02 6.50
CA ALA A 38 -2.36 -6.70 5.86
C ALA A 38 -1.08 -6.51 6.69
N LEU A 39 -0.18 -7.49 6.59
CA LEU A 39 1.18 -7.38 7.10
C LEU A 39 2.08 -6.95 5.94
N ALA A 40 2.72 -5.79 6.08
CA ALA A 40 3.61 -5.24 5.06
C ALA A 40 5.02 -5.06 5.61
N LYS A 41 6.02 -5.19 4.74
CA LYS A 41 7.41 -4.83 5.05
C LYS A 41 7.74 -3.47 4.45
N GLY A 42 8.39 -2.61 5.24
CA GLY A 42 8.91 -1.35 4.72
C GLY A 42 9.92 -1.58 3.60
N LYS A 43 9.79 -0.85 2.47
CA LYS A 43 10.78 -0.90 1.37
C LYS A 43 12.16 -0.45 1.85
N LYS A 44 13.22 -1.12 1.40
CA LYS A 44 14.60 -0.69 1.69
C LYS A 44 14.88 0.66 1.03
N LYS A 45 15.88 1.40 1.53
CA LYS A 45 16.25 2.73 0.98
C LYS A 45 16.59 2.65 -0.52
N TYR A 46 17.22 1.56 -0.96
CA TYR A 46 17.52 1.32 -2.37
C TYR A 46 16.24 1.21 -3.22
N ASP A 47 15.32 0.31 -2.85
CA ASP A 47 14.05 0.11 -3.55
C ASP A 47 13.19 1.38 -3.58
N LYS A 48 13.26 2.22 -2.53
CA LYS A 48 12.60 3.53 -2.53
C LYS A 48 13.15 4.46 -3.61
N ARG A 49 14.48 4.52 -3.79
CA ARG A 49 15.11 5.37 -4.81
C ARG A 49 14.71 4.93 -6.22
N GLU A 50 14.72 3.64 -6.50
CA GLU A 50 14.29 3.11 -7.79
C GLU A 50 12.81 3.39 -8.06
N SER A 51 11.96 3.17 -7.06
CA SER A 51 10.52 3.44 -7.17
C SER A 51 10.21 4.93 -7.41
N ILE A 52 10.99 5.84 -6.82
CA ILE A 52 10.84 7.28 -7.03
C ILE A 52 11.23 7.64 -8.46
N LYS A 53 12.42 7.19 -8.92
CA LYS A 53 12.88 7.41 -10.30
C LYS A 53 11.86 6.92 -11.33
N LYS A 54 11.33 5.72 -11.16
CA LYS A 54 10.32 5.15 -12.06
C LYS A 54 9.05 6.00 -12.10
N LYS A 55 8.60 6.47 -10.94
CA LYS A 55 7.39 7.30 -10.81
C LYS A 55 7.56 8.69 -11.43
N ASP A 56 8.75 9.28 -11.33
CA ASP A 56 9.06 10.56 -11.96
C ASP A 56 9.12 10.42 -13.49
N ILE A 57 9.80 9.39 -14.01
CA ILE A 57 9.81 9.08 -15.45
C ILE A 57 8.38 8.89 -15.98
N GLU A 58 7.54 8.11 -15.28
CA GLU A 58 6.16 7.87 -15.71
C GLU A 58 5.32 9.17 -15.70
N ARG A 59 5.55 10.05 -14.73
CA ARG A 59 4.89 11.37 -14.65
C ARG A 59 5.30 12.26 -15.83
N ASP A 60 6.58 12.29 -16.17
CA ASP A 60 7.10 13.11 -17.28
C ASP A 60 6.56 12.61 -18.61
N LEU A 61 6.61 11.30 -18.85
CA LEU A 61 6.01 10.66 -20.03
C LEU A 61 4.51 11.00 -20.15
N ARG A 62 3.76 10.84 -19.07
CA ARG A 62 2.32 11.16 -19.04
C ARG A 62 2.05 12.63 -19.37
N THR A 63 2.91 13.53 -18.91
CA THR A 63 2.80 14.97 -19.17
C THR A 63 3.09 15.29 -20.65
N LEU A 64 4.11 14.67 -21.23
CA LEU A 64 4.45 14.79 -22.65
C LEU A 64 3.34 14.23 -23.56
N THR A 65 2.79 13.06 -23.22
CA THR A 65 1.66 12.46 -23.95
C THR A 65 0.42 13.36 -23.89
N LYS A 66 0.10 13.94 -22.74
CA LYS A 66 -1.02 14.91 -22.65
C LYS A 66 -0.78 16.17 -23.48
N ARG A 67 0.45 16.70 -23.49
CA ARG A 67 0.80 17.91 -24.26
C ARG A 67 0.81 17.70 -25.77
N SER A 68 1.08 16.48 -26.23
CA SER A 68 1.04 16.13 -27.66
C SER A 68 -0.40 15.96 -28.14
N PHE A 69 -1.26 15.30 -27.37
CA PHE A 69 -2.68 15.19 -27.69
C PHE A 69 -3.38 16.55 -27.79
N LYS A 70 -3.12 17.48 -26.85
CA LYS A 70 -3.75 18.81 -26.82
C LYS A 70 -3.33 19.77 -27.96
N ARG A 71 -2.41 19.35 -28.85
CA ARG A 71 -1.96 20.13 -30.02
C ARG A 71 -2.55 19.61 -31.34
N VAL A 72 -3.27 18.49 -31.30
CA VAL A 72 -3.88 17.83 -32.46
C VAL A 72 -5.41 18.05 -32.51
N ASP A 73 -5.98 18.66 -31.46
CA ASP A 73 -7.32 19.24 -31.42
C ASP A 73 -7.25 20.76 -31.69
#